data_AF-A0A7Y8WHA5-F1
#
_entry.id   AF-A0A7Y8WHA5-F1
#
_cell.length_a   1.000
_cell.length_b   1.000
_cell.length_c   1.000
_cell.angle_alpha   90.00
_cell.angle_beta   90.00
_cell.angle_gamma   90.00
#
_symmetry.space_group_name_H-M   'P 1'
#
loop_
_entity.id
_entity.type
_entity.pdbx_description
1 polymer ?
#
loop_
_entity_poly.entity_id
_entity_poly.type
_entity_poly.pdbx_seq_one_letter_code
_entity_poly.pdbx_strand_id
1 'polypeptide(L)' 'MMGAGSIGFTRRLMMDILAVKEFQDTEFHFMDINKENLEMVTNLCQQMIQFNKLPAKIIRTANLV' A
#
# COMPACT_ATOMS: atom_id res chain seq x y z
N MET A 1 4.53 -6.28 0.55
CA MET A 1 3.83 -6.63 -0.70
C MET A 1 4.85 -6.57 -1.83
N MET A 2 5.23 -7.75 -2.32
CA MET A 2 6.15 -7.91 -3.46
C MET A 2 5.37 -7.83 -4.77
N GLY A 3 5.86 -7.06 -5.75
CA GLY A 3 5.11 -6.79 -6.98
C GLY A 3 3.95 -5.80 -6.76
N ALA A 4 4.16 -4.83 -5.87
CA ALA A 4 3.14 -3.86 -5.46
C ALA A 4 2.62 -3.00 -6.63
N GLY A 5 3.38 -2.89 -7.72
CA GLY A 5 3.00 -2.19 -8.95
C GLY A 5 1.79 -2.80 -9.67
N SER A 6 1.28 -3.95 -9.23
CA SER A 6 -0.06 -4.43 -9.59
C SER A 6 -1.15 -3.60 -8.91
N ILE A 7 -1.41 -2.40 -9.44
CA ILE A 7 -2.19 -1.34 -8.78
C ILE A 7 -3.54 -1.84 -8.26
N GLY A 8 -4.35 -2.47 -9.13
CA GLY A 8 -5.68 -2.95 -8.76
C GLY A 8 -5.65 -4.02 -7.67
N PHE A 9 -4.67 -4.92 -7.74
CA PHE A 9 -4.49 -6.00 -6.76
C PHE A 9 -4.04 -5.45 -5.40
N THR A 10 -2.95 -4.69 -5.38
CA THR A 10 -2.36 -4.08 -4.18
C THR A 10 -3.38 -3.21 -3.44
N ARG A 11 -4.10 -2.35 -4.17
CA ARG A 11 -5.14 -1.49 -3.61
C ARG A 11 -6.25 -2.29 -2.94
N ARG A 12 -6.76 -3.33 -3.62
CA ARG A 12 -7.83 -4.16 -3.07
C ARG A 12 -7.35 -4.92 -1.83
N LEU A 13 -6.19 -5.57 -1.91
CA LEU A 13 -5.62 -6.30 -0.80
C LEU A 13 -5.40 -5.41 0.43
N MET A 14 -4.85 -4.21 0.25
CA MET A 14 -4.66 -3.26 1.36
C MET A 14 -6.00 -2.90 2.02
N MET A 15 -7.03 -2.60 1.22
CA MET A 15 -8.34 -2.24 1.76
C MET A 15 -9.04 -3.40 2.46
N ASP A 16 -8.90 -4.62 1.93
CA ASP A 16 -9.44 -5.82 2.58
C ASP A 16 -8.79 -6.04 3.95
N ILE A 17 -7.48 -5.80 4.08
CA ILE A 17 -6.78 -5.85 5.37
C ILE A 17 -7.29 -4.74 6.30
N LEU A 18 -7.40 -3.50 5.82
CA LEU A 18 -7.83 -2.35 6.63
C LEU A 18 -9.32 -2.34 6.98
N ALA A 19 -10.12 -3.19 6.36
CA ALA A 19 -11.51 -3.43 6.75
C ALA A 19 -11.61 -4.11 8.13
N VAL A 20 -10.56 -4.81 8.57
CA VAL A 20 -10.47 -5.41 9.90
C VAL A 20 -9.93 -4.38 10.89
N LYS A 21 -10.71 -4.06 11.93
CA LYS A 21 -10.41 -2.98 12.88
C LYS A 21 -9.06 -3.16 13.56
N GLU A 22 -8.71 -4.39 13.91
CA GLU A 22 -7.48 -4.79 14.58
C GLU A 22 -6.23 -4.57 13.70
N PHE A 23 -6.39 -4.42 12.38
CA PHE A 23 -5.29 -4.22 11.45
C PHE A 23 -5.18 -2.78 10.93
N GLN A 24 -5.99 -1.83 11.42
CA GLN A 24 -6.01 -0.47 10.87
C GLN A 24 -4.71 0.31 11.06
N ASP A 25 -3.88 -0.04 12.04
CA ASP A 25 -2.56 0.57 12.30
C ASP A 25 -1.39 -0.24 11.70
N THR A 26 -1.68 -1.02 10.65
CA THR A 26 -0.66 -1.83 9.96
C THR A 26 0.31 -0.95 9.16
N GLU A 27 1.59 -1.32 9.18
CA GLU A 27 2.60 -0.78 8.27
C GLU A 27 2.75 -1.68 7.04
N PHE A 28 2.51 -1.12 5.85
CA PHE A 28 2.65 -1.82 4.59
C PHE A 28 3.98 -1.48 3.92
N HIS A 29 4.73 -2.52 3.55
CA HIS A 29 5.96 -2.38 2.77
C HIS A 29 5.66 -2.68 1.31
N PHE A 30 5.60 -1.67 0.44
CA PHE A 30 5.42 -1.85 -0.99
C PHE A 30 6.77 -2.02 -1.67
N MET A 31 6.89 -3.09 -2.45
CA MET A 31 8.07 -3.34 -3.27
C MET A 31 7.67 -3.58 -4.70
N ASP A 32 8.29 -2.86 -5.63
CA ASP A 32 8.26 -3.15 -7.06
C ASP A 32 9.53 -2.64 -7.74
N ILE A 33 10.00 -3.36 -8.76
CA ILE A 33 11.16 -2.94 -9.56
C ILE A 33 10.79 -1.80 -10.52
N ASN A 34 9.52 -1.70 -10.91
CA ASN A 34 9.02 -0.60 -11.70
C ASN A 34 8.69 0.59 -10.80
N LYS A 35 9.55 1.61 -10.84
CA LYS A 35 9.45 2.81 -9.99
C LYS A 35 8.18 3.63 -10.25
N GLU A 36 7.74 3.74 -11.50
CA GLU A 36 6.55 4.50 -11.86
C GLU A 36 5.29 3.84 -11.30
N ASN A 37 5.17 2.53 -11.46
CA ASN A 37 4.06 1.76 -10.88
C ASN A 37 4.10 1.80 -9.35
N LEU A 38 5.29 1.68 -8.75
CA LEU A 38 5.47 1.77 -7.30
C LEU A 38 5.06 3.14 -6.75
N GLU A 39 5.41 4.22 -7.44
CA GLU A 39 5.00 5.57 -7.07
C GLU A 39 3.50 5.75 -7.21
N MET A 40 2.93 5.33 -8.35
CA MET A 40 1.49 5.43 -8.60
C MET A 40 0.66 4.68 -7.55
N VAL A 41 1.00 3.43 -7.26
CA VAL A 41 0.26 2.64 -6.27
C VAL A 41 0.44 3.19 -4.86
N THR A 42 1.64 3.69 -4.52
CA THR A 42 1.90 4.31 -3.21
C THR A 42 1.03 5.55 -3.03
N ASN A 43 1.00 6.45 -4.01
CA ASN A 43 0.23 7.69 -3.94
C ASN A 43 -1.28 7.40 -3.83
N LEU A 44 -1.81 6.48 -4.65
CA LEU A 44 -3.22 6.09 -4.60
C LEU A 44 -3.60 5.50 -3.23
N CYS A 45 -2.79 4.58 -2.71
CA CYS A 45 -3.06 3.94 -1.42
C CYS A 45 -2.92 4.92 -0.25
N GLN A 46 -1.93 5.83 -0.27
CA GLN A 46 -1.79 6.88 0.73
C GLN A 46 -2.98 7.84 0.75
N GLN A 47 -3.48 8.26 -0.42
CA GLN A 47 -4.68 9.07 -0.51
C GLN A 47 -5.90 8.37 0.10
N MET A 48 -6.04 7.06 -0.13
CA MET A 48 -7.14 6.28 0.45
C MET A 48 -7.04 6.16 1.98
N ILE A 49 -5.84 5.92 2.51
CA ILE A 49 -5.61 5.90 3.97
C ILE A 49 -6.02 7.24 4.59
N GLN A 50 -5.55 8.35 4.01
CA GLN A 50 -5.85 9.71 4.49
C GLN A 50 -7.34 10.04 4.40
N PHE A 51 -7.98 9.75 3.26
CA PHE A 51 -9.41 9.98 3.06
C PHE A 51 -10.27 9.24 4.08
N ASN A 52 -9.91 7.99 4.39
CA ASN A 52 -10.61 7.18 5.38
C ASN A 52 -10.15 7.42 6.83
N LYS A 53 -9.20 8.34 7.05
CA LYS A 53 -8.62 8.67 8.38
C LYS A 53 -8.05 7.45 9.11
N LEU A 54 -7.41 6.54 8.37
CA LEU A 54 -6.80 5.34 8.91
C LEU A 54 -5.35 5.63 9.37
N PRO A 55 -4.86 5.00 10.45
CA PRO A 55 -3.51 5.25 10.96
C PRO A 55 -2.40 4.51 10.20
N ALA A 56 -2.77 3.59 9.29
CA ALA A 56 -1.85 2.80 8.49
C ALA A 56 -0.74 3.61 7.79
N LYS A 57 0.42 2.98 7.63
CA LYS A 57 1.61 3.59 7.01
C LYS A 57 2.04 2.80 5.79
N ILE A 58 2.66 3.48 4.84
CA ILE A 58 3.25 2.84 3.64
C ILE A 58 4.73 3.21 3.55
N ILE A 59 5.58 2.20 3.56
CA ILE A 59 7.00 2.28 3.20
C ILE A 59 7.14 1.71 1.80
N ARG A 60 7.92 2.35 0.93
CA ARG A 60 8.19 1.85 -0.41
C ARG A 60 9.68 1.61 -0.66
N THR A 61 10.00 0.52 -1.35
CA THR A 61 11.37 0.16 -1.76
C THR A 61 11.36 -0.38 -3.20
N ALA A 62 12.41 -0.10 -3.96
CA ALA A 62 12.63 -0.72 -5.28
C ALA A 62 13.55 -1.95 -5.19
N ASN A 63 13.98 -2.31 -3.98
CA ASN A 63 14.90 -3.41 -3.71
C ASN A 63 14.24 -4.43 -2.80
N LEU A 64 14.61 -5.69 -2.97
CA LEU A 64 14.34 -6.73 -1.98
C LEU A 64 15.06 -6.36 -0.67
N VAL A 65 14.34 -6.48 0.44
CA VAL A 65 14.88 -6.41 1.81
C VAL A 65 14.95 -7.82 2.36
#